data_AF-A0A453H2K0-F1
#
_entry.id   AF-A0A453H2K0-F1
#
_cell.length_a   1.000
_cell.length_b   1.000
_cell.length_c   1.000
_cell.angle_alpha   90.00
_cell.angle_beta   90.00
_cell.angle_gamma   90.00
#
_symmetry.space_group_name_H-M   'P 1'
#
loop_
_entity.id
_entity.type
_entity.pdbx_description
1 polymer ?
#
loop_
_entity_poly.entity_id
_entity_poly.type
_entity_poly.pdbx_seq_one_letter_code
_entity_poly.pdbx_strand_id
1 'polypeptide(L)'
;TAAANANAPARLPDAVQEALVAAISANIFRPLPPALYESAANIDPNATPDDEEEPYLDPAWPHLQLVYELLLRYVVSPDTDTKVAKRYVDHAFVLRLLDHFDSEDPREREYLKTVLHRIYGKFMVHRPFIRKAINNVFYRFIFETERHNGIGELLEILGSIINGFALPMKEEHKLFLSRALIPLHKPKSVGIYHQQLSYCIVQFVEKDYKLADAVIRGLLKYWPVINCQKEVLFLGELEEVLEATQPAEFQRCMVPLFKQIGRCLNSAHFQFVTYGII
;
A
#
# COMPACT_ATOMS: atom_id res chain seq x y z
N THR A 1 -22.48 19.98 -49.41
CA THR A 1 -22.64 18.61 -48.89
C THR A 1 -21.68 18.44 -47.73
N ALA A 2 -22.16 18.73 -46.52
CA ALA A 2 -21.40 18.65 -45.28
C ALA A 2 -21.39 17.21 -44.78
N ALA A 3 -20.28 16.52 -44.97
CA ALA A 3 -19.98 15.25 -44.32
C ALA A 3 -18.62 15.39 -43.64
N ALA A 4 -18.60 16.08 -42.50
CA ALA A 4 -17.48 16.09 -41.58
C ALA A 4 -18.04 16.16 -40.14
N ASN A 5 -17.51 15.30 -39.28
CA ASN A 5 -17.77 15.16 -37.83
C ASN A 5 -18.88 14.19 -37.37
N ALA A 6 -18.78 12.92 -37.77
CA ALA A 6 -19.49 11.82 -37.08
C ALA A 6 -18.64 11.09 -36.02
N ASN A 7 -17.49 11.64 -35.61
CA ASN A 7 -16.58 10.95 -34.69
C ASN A 7 -15.91 11.88 -33.65
N ALA A 8 -16.59 12.95 -33.24
CA ALA A 8 -16.18 13.66 -32.03
C ALA A 8 -16.62 12.80 -30.83
N PRO A 9 -15.73 12.43 -29.90
CA PRO A 9 -16.14 11.73 -28.69
C PRO A 9 -17.21 12.55 -27.97
N ALA A 10 -18.38 11.94 -27.76
CA ALA A 10 -19.48 12.57 -27.05
C ALA A 10 -19.04 12.80 -25.59
N ARG A 11 -18.63 14.03 -25.28
CA ARG A 11 -18.30 14.42 -23.91
C ARG A 11 -19.55 14.26 -23.05
N LEU A 12 -19.41 13.59 -21.91
CA LEU A 12 -20.47 13.47 -20.92
C LEU A 12 -20.93 14.87 -20.50
N PRO A 13 -22.22 15.21 -20.62
CA PRO A 13 -22.72 16.50 -20.13
C PRO A 13 -22.46 16.66 -18.63
N ASP A 14 -22.16 17.88 -18.17
CA ASP A 14 -21.80 18.16 -16.77
C ASP A 14 -22.84 17.63 -15.77
N ALA A 15 -24.14 17.82 -16.05
CA ALA A 15 -25.24 17.32 -15.21
C ALA A 15 -25.27 15.79 -15.10
N VAL A 16 -24.87 15.08 -16.16
CA VAL A 16 -24.78 13.61 -16.16
C VAL A 16 -23.59 13.16 -15.34
N GLN A 17 -22.46 13.86 -15.42
CA GLN A 17 -21.28 13.55 -14.59
C GLN A 17 -21.57 13.75 -13.10
N GLU A 18 -22.22 14.86 -12.74
CA GLU A 18 -22.60 15.14 -11.36
C GLU A 18 -23.51 14.05 -10.80
N ALA A 19 -24.60 13.73 -11.50
CA ALA A 19 -25.54 12.69 -11.10
C ALA A 19 -24.87 11.32 -11.01
N LEU A 20 -23.97 11.00 -11.95
CA LEU A 20 -23.22 9.75 -11.99
C LEU A 20 -22.30 9.62 -10.76
N VAL A 21 -21.48 10.63 -10.48
CA VAL A 21 -20.56 10.60 -9.33
C VAL A 21 -21.32 10.61 -8.02
N ALA A 22 -22.45 11.33 -7.94
CA ALA A 22 -23.33 11.31 -6.77
C ALA A 22 -23.91 9.90 -6.54
N ALA A 23 -24.43 9.25 -7.59
CA ALA A 23 -24.96 7.89 -7.49
C ALA A 23 -23.88 6.87 -7.09
N ILE A 24 -22.69 6.95 -7.69
CA ILE A 24 -21.54 6.10 -7.32
C ILE A 24 -21.17 6.32 -5.85
N SER A 25 -21.03 7.58 -5.44
CA SER A 25 -20.66 7.96 -4.08
C SER A 25 -21.66 7.44 -3.04
N ALA A 26 -22.96 7.49 -3.35
CA ALA A 26 -24.02 7.03 -2.46
C ALA A 26 -24.04 5.50 -2.26
N ASN A 27 -23.51 4.75 -3.22
CA ASN A 27 -23.45 3.28 -3.14
C ASN A 27 -22.14 2.78 -2.52
N ILE A 28 -21.01 3.39 -2.90
CA ILE A 28 -19.71 2.98 -2.38
C ILE A 28 -19.53 3.44 -0.93
N PHE A 29 -19.72 4.73 -0.66
CA PHE A 29 -19.33 5.34 0.61
C PHE A 29 -20.33 5.07 1.72
N ARG A 30 -20.21 3.89 2.31
CA ARG A 30 -21.02 3.38 3.42
C ARG A 30 -20.14 3.14 4.65
N PRO A 31 -20.70 3.11 5.86
CA PRO A 31 -19.97 2.59 7.01
C PRO A 31 -19.57 1.13 6.74
N LEU A 32 -18.30 0.80 6.97
CA LEU A 32 -17.86 -0.59 6.94
C LEU A 32 -18.50 -1.36 8.10
N PRO A 33 -18.82 -2.66 7.93
CA PRO A 33 -19.30 -3.50 9.02
C PRO A 33 -18.34 -3.44 10.23
N PRO A 34 -18.85 -3.55 11.47
CA PRO A 34 -18.00 -3.76 12.63
C PRO A 34 -17.14 -4.99 12.38
N ALA A 35 -15.84 -4.81 12.53
CA ALA A 35 -14.90 -5.83 12.17
C ALA A 35 -14.99 -7.00 13.17
N LEU A 36 -15.08 -8.23 12.65
CA LEU A 36 -15.48 -9.42 13.41
C LEU A 36 -14.52 -9.76 14.56
N TYR A 37 -13.27 -9.30 14.46
CA TYR A 37 -12.26 -9.45 15.50
C TYR A 37 -12.55 -8.66 16.79
N GLU A 38 -13.29 -7.55 16.76
CA GLU A 38 -13.62 -6.82 18.01
C GLU A 38 -14.55 -7.68 18.87
N SER A 39 -15.39 -8.50 18.22
CA SER A 39 -16.14 -9.55 18.89
C SER A 39 -15.25 -10.71 19.33
N ALA A 40 -14.27 -11.16 18.53
CA ALA A 40 -13.42 -12.32 18.85
C ALA A 40 -12.37 -12.02 19.95
N ALA A 41 -11.71 -10.86 19.94
CA ALA A 41 -10.76 -10.45 20.97
C ALA A 41 -11.43 -10.16 22.33
N ASN A 42 -12.74 -9.85 22.34
CA ASN A 42 -13.55 -9.82 23.55
C ASN A 42 -13.86 -11.22 24.12
N ILE A 43 -13.68 -12.27 23.32
CA ILE A 43 -13.97 -13.67 23.68
C ILE A 43 -12.68 -14.43 24.02
N ASP A 44 -11.58 -14.21 23.29
CA ASP A 44 -10.26 -14.78 23.58
C ASP A 44 -9.12 -13.75 23.35
N PRO A 45 -8.45 -13.26 24.40
CA PRO A 45 -7.31 -12.34 24.30
C PRO A 45 -6.02 -12.97 23.75
N ASN A 46 -5.96 -14.30 23.58
CA ASN A 46 -4.84 -15.01 22.95
C ASN A 46 -5.08 -15.38 21.48
N ALA A 47 -6.28 -15.13 20.93
CA ALA A 47 -6.54 -15.35 19.51
C ALA A 47 -5.58 -14.51 18.68
N THR A 48 -4.74 -15.17 17.89
CA THR A 48 -3.85 -14.48 16.96
C THR A 48 -4.65 -14.13 15.72
N PRO A 49 -4.56 -12.89 15.19
CA PRO A 49 -5.19 -12.53 13.91
C PRO A 49 -4.64 -13.30 12.69
N ASP A 50 -3.75 -14.26 12.92
CA ASP A 50 -3.16 -15.20 11.96
C ASP A 50 -3.99 -16.49 11.83
N ASP A 51 -4.98 -16.71 12.70
CA ASP A 51 -5.91 -17.83 12.54
C ASP A 51 -6.78 -17.56 11.32
N GLU A 52 -6.86 -18.55 10.42
CA GLU A 52 -7.53 -18.55 9.12
C GLU A 52 -9.04 -18.24 9.21
N GLU A 53 -9.39 -17.02 9.64
CA GLU A 53 -10.76 -16.53 9.62
C GLU A 53 -11.15 -16.30 8.15
N GLU A 54 -12.20 -17.02 7.73
CA GLU A 54 -12.76 -16.88 6.39
C GLU A 54 -13.07 -15.40 6.13
N PRO A 55 -12.46 -14.77 5.11
CA PRO A 55 -12.58 -13.34 4.90
C PRO A 55 -14.05 -12.98 4.66
N TYR A 56 -14.53 -11.96 5.36
CA TYR A 56 -15.89 -11.47 5.16
C TYR A 56 -16.11 -11.07 3.69
N LEU A 57 -17.18 -11.61 3.10
CA LEU A 57 -17.59 -11.30 1.74
C LEU A 57 -18.89 -10.49 1.79
N ASP A 58 -18.90 -9.31 1.17
CA ASP A 58 -20.08 -8.45 1.17
C ASP A 58 -21.22 -9.12 0.35
N PRO A 59 -22.41 -9.34 0.93
CA PRO A 59 -23.52 -9.96 0.23
C PRO A 59 -24.08 -9.09 -0.90
N ALA A 60 -23.89 -7.77 -0.84
CA ALA A 60 -24.27 -6.84 -1.90
C ALA A 60 -23.21 -6.76 -3.02
N TRP A 61 -22.17 -7.61 -2.99
CA TRP A 61 -21.09 -7.61 -3.98
C TRP A 61 -21.55 -7.61 -5.45
N PRO A 62 -22.56 -8.40 -5.88
CA PRO A 62 -23.02 -8.36 -7.27
C PRO A 62 -23.45 -6.96 -7.75
N HIS A 63 -23.98 -6.14 -6.85
CA HIS A 63 -24.32 -4.74 -7.12
C HIS A 63 -23.10 -3.84 -6.99
N LEU A 64 -22.34 -3.95 -5.90
CA LEU A 64 -21.15 -3.13 -5.64
C LEU A 64 -20.10 -3.27 -6.74
N GLN A 65 -19.89 -4.49 -7.24
CA GLN A 65 -18.99 -4.76 -8.36
C GLN A 65 -19.33 -3.89 -9.57
N LEU A 66 -20.61 -3.80 -9.95
CA LEU A 66 -21.05 -2.97 -11.08
C LEU A 66 -20.80 -1.47 -10.82
N VAL A 67 -21.01 -1.02 -9.58
CA VAL A 67 -20.76 0.37 -9.19
C VAL A 67 -19.26 0.71 -9.24
N TYR A 68 -18.39 -0.19 -8.75
CA TYR A 68 -16.95 -0.03 -8.84
C TYR A 68 -16.45 -0.08 -10.29
N GLU A 69 -17.01 -0.95 -11.12
CA GLU A 69 -16.69 -1.05 -12.53
C GLU A 69 -17.11 0.22 -13.28
N LEU A 70 -18.26 0.79 -12.93
CA LEU A 70 -18.75 2.07 -13.45
C LEU A 70 -17.83 3.23 -13.05
N LEU A 71 -17.39 3.28 -11.78
CA LEU A 71 -16.40 4.25 -11.31
C LEU A 71 -15.07 4.11 -12.07
N LEU A 72 -14.57 2.89 -12.23
CA LEU A 72 -13.34 2.64 -12.96
C LEU A 72 -13.44 3.08 -14.41
N ARG A 73 -14.55 2.77 -15.10
CA ARG A 73 -14.80 3.22 -16.47
C ARG A 73 -14.87 4.74 -16.57
N TYR A 74 -15.52 5.41 -15.63
CA TYR A 74 -15.56 6.87 -15.57
C TYR A 74 -14.14 7.47 -15.41
N VAL A 75 -13.36 6.93 -14.47
CA VAL A 75 -11.99 7.41 -14.23
C VAL A 75 -11.07 7.14 -15.42
N VAL A 76 -11.17 5.99 -16.09
CA VAL A 76 -10.28 5.64 -17.21
C VAL A 76 -10.72 6.28 -18.54
N SER A 77 -12.00 6.63 -18.69
CA SER A 77 -12.55 7.13 -19.96
C SER A 77 -11.75 8.31 -20.53
N PRO A 78 -11.30 8.23 -21.80
CA PRO A 78 -10.58 9.34 -22.46
C PRO A 78 -11.49 10.56 -22.70
N ASP A 79 -12.81 10.35 -22.70
CA ASP A 79 -13.82 11.38 -22.98
C ASP A 79 -14.14 12.24 -21.75
N THR A 80 -13.61 11.85 -20.59
CA THR A 80 -13.79 12.58 -19.33
C THR A 80 -12.76 13.70 -19.22
N ASP A 81 -13.22 14.95 -19.38
CA ASP A 81 -12.37 16.13 -19.23
C ASP A 81 -11.88 16.28 -17.78
N THR A 82 -10.58 16.08 -17.57
CA THR A 82 -9.92 16.22 -16.25
C THR A 82 -10.12 17.58 -15.59
N LYS A 83 -10.36 18.65 -16.36
CA LYS A 83 -10.62 20.00 -15.83
C LYS A 83 -11.98 20.10 -15.16
N VAL A 84 -12.95 19.34 -15.65
CA VAL A 84 -14.33 19.27 -15.12
C VAL A 84 -14.41 18.18 -14.05
N ALA A 85 -13.95 16.97 -14.36
CA ALA A 85 -14.07 15.81 -13.49
C ALA A 85 -13.38 15.96 -12.12
N LYS A 86 -12.31 16.77 -12.03
CA LYS A 86 -11.65 17.08 -10.74
C LYS A 86 -12.55 17.83 -9.74
N ARG A 87 -13.67 18.39 -10.19
CA ARG A 87 -14.67 19.04 -9.31
C ARG A 87 -15.50 18.00 -8.57
N TYR A 88 -15.67 16.81 -9.15
CA TYR A 88 -16.45 15.71 -8.58
C TYR A 88 -15.56 14.69 -7.87
N VAL A 89 -14.37 14.44 -8.41
CA VAL A 89 -13.33 13.62 -7.78
C VAL A 89 -12.42 14.56 -6.98
N ASP A 90 -12.95 15.14 -5.91
CA ASP A 90 -12.21 16.09 -5.08
C ASP A 90 -11.43 15.38 -3.94
N HIS A 91 -10.81 16.16 -3.05
CA HIS A 91 -10.09 15.60 -1.90
C HIS A 91 -11.00 14.85 -0.93
N ALA A 92 -12.26 15.25 -0.78
CA ALA A 92 -13.21 14.57 0.09
C ALA A 92 -13.61 13.21 -0.50
N PHE A 93 -13.81 13.12 -1.81
CA PHE A 93 -14.00 11.87 -2.53
C PHE A 93 -12.81 10.92 -2.33
N VAL A 94 -11.59 11.42 -2.54
CA VAL A 94 -10.37 10.62 -2.38
C VAL A 94 -10.20 10.13 -0.94
N LEU A 95 -10.51 10.97 0.06
CA LEU A 95 -10.41 10.58 1.47
C LEU A 95 -11.40 9.45 1.80
N ARG A 96 -12.67 9.59 1.39
CA ARG A 96 -13.68 8.54 1.59
C ARG A 96 -13.33 7.24 0.85
N LEU A 97 -12.70 7.35 -0.32
CA LEU A 97 -12.19 6.19 -1.06
C LEU A 97 -11.07 5.48 -0.29
N LEU A 98 -10.17 6.24 0.34
CA LEU A 98 -9.11 5.70 1.19
C LEU A 98 -9.67 5.02 2.44
N ASP A 99 -10.71 5.57 3.07
CA ASP A 99 -11.34 4.95 4.24
C ASP A 99 -11.89 3.54 3.94
N HIS A 100 -12.26 3.26 2.68
CA HIS A 100 -12.76 1.94 2.26
C HIS A 100 -11.66 0.90 2.04
N PHE A 101 -10.37 1.28 2.03
CA PHE A 101 -9.29 0.29 1.97
C PHE A 101 -9.26 -0.60 3.22
N ASP A 102 -9.95 -0.22 4.30
CA ASP A 102 -10.10 -1.07 5.48
C ASP A 102 -11.22 -2.12 5.34
N SER A 103 -11.87 -2.23 4.17
CA SER A 103 -12.84 -3.30 3.89
C SER A 103 -12.21 -4.69 4.06
N GLU A 104 -12.91 -5.60 4.74
CA GLU A 104 -12.48 -7.00 4.90
C GLU A 104 -12.58 -7.79 3.59
N ASP A 105 -13.43 -7.35 2.64
CA ASP A 105 -13.62 -8.01 1.35
C ASP A 105 -12.42 -7.72 0.40
N PRO A 106 -11.59 -8.71 0.07
CA PRO A 106 -10.42 -8.51 -0.80
C PRO A 106 -10.80 -8.04 -2.21
N ARG A 107 -12.01 -8.38 -2.68
CA ARG A 107 -12.49 -7.99 -4.01
C ARG A 107 -12.73 -6.48 -4.05
N GLU A 108 -13.28 -5.91 -2.98
CA GLU A 108 -13.49 -4.48 -2.85
C GLU A 108 -12.15 -3.74 -2.84
N ARG A 109 -11.17 -4.22 -2.05
CA ARG A 109 -9.82 -3.66 -1.98
C ARG A 109 -9.10 -3.66 -3.33
N GLU A 110 -9.27 -4.70 -4.15
CA GLU A 110 -8.68 -4.77 -5.49
C GLU A 110 -9.22 -3.69 -6.45
N TYR A 111 -10.53 -3.41 -6.40
CA TYR A 111 -11.11 -2.31 -7.17
C TYR A 111 -10.65 -0.95 -6.64
N LEU A 112 -10.63 -0.76 -5.33
CA LEU A 112 -10.14 0.48 -4.69
C LEU A 112 -8.69 0.75 -5.09
N LYS A 113 -7.82 -0.27 -5.05
CA LYS A 113 -6.43 -0.22 -5.50
C LYS A 113 -6.33 0.31 -6.92
N THR A 114 -7.06 -0.34 -7.83
CA THR A 114 -7.05 -0.01 -9.25
C THR A 114 -7.57 1.41 -9.50
N VAL A 115 -8.71 1.77 -8.90
CA VAL A 115 -9.33 3.09 -9.04
C VAL A 115 -8.42 4.19 -8.51
N LEU A 116 -7.88 4.04 -7.30
CA LEU A 116 -7.01 5.04 -6.68
C LEU A 116 -5.72 5.24 -7.51
N HIS A 117 -5.13 4.16 -8.02
CA HIS A 117 -3.98 4.25 -8.92
C HIS A 117 -4.33 5.03 -10.21
N ARG A 118 -5.48 4.76 -10.83
CA ARG A 118 -5.93 5.50 -12.02
C ARG A 118 -6.21 6.97 -11.71
N ILE A 119 -6.80 7.28 -10.57
CA ILE A 119 -7.00 8.66 -10.10
C ILE A 119 -5.65 9.37 -9.95
N TYR A 120 -4.67 8.73 -9.28
CA TYR A 120 -3.33 9.29 -9.10
C TYR A 120 -2.63 9.57 -10.44
N GLY A 121 -2.74 8.64 -11.39
CA GLY A 121 -2.17 8.76 -12.73
C GLY A 121 -2.78 9.92 -13.51
N LYS A 122 -4.12 9.95 -13.59
CA LYS A 122 -4.90 10.88 -14.42
C LYS A 122 -4.98 12.30 -13.85
N PHE A 123 -5.22 12.43 -12.55
CA PHE A 123 -5.44 13.72 -11.89
C PHE A 123 -4.19 14.18 -11.14
N MET A 124 -3.25 14.79 -11.87
CA MET A 124 -1.98 15.26 -11.30
C MET A 124 -2.15 16.19 -10.08
N VAL A 125 -3.24 16.97 -10.05
CA VAL A 125 -3.55 17.89 -8.94
C VAL A 125 -3.76 17.19 -7.59
N HIS A 126 -4.23 15.93 -7.59
CA HIS A 126 -4.48 15.19 -6.36
C HIS A 126 -3.26 14.41 -5.86
N ARG A 127 -2.19 14.29 -6.65
CA ARG A 127 -1.01 13.49 -6.29
C ARG A 127 -0.40 13.86 -4.93
N PRO A 128 -0.18 15.15 -4.59
CA PRO A 128 0.36 15.51 -3.29
C PRO A 128 -0.58 15.13 -2.14
N PHE A 129 -1.91 15.32 -2.35
CA PHE A 129 -2.92 14.98 -1.36
C PHE A 129 -3.00 13.47 -1.13
N ILE A 130 -3.04 12.66 -2.19
CA ILE A 130 -3.08 11.19 -2.11
C ILE A 130 -1.87 10.67 -1.33
N ARG A 131 -0.64 11.12 -1.67
CA ARG A 131 0.56 10.70 -0.93
C ARG A 131 0.49 11.05 0.56
N LYS A 132 0.02 12.27 0.88
CA LYS A 132 -0.16 12.70 2.27
C LYS A 132 -1.22 11.86 2.99
N ALA A 133 -2.34 11.57 2.35
CA ALA A 133 -3.43 10.80 2.93
C ALA A 133 -3.02 9.35 3.19
N ILE A 134 -2.36 8.68 2.25
CA ILE A 134 -1.80 7.33 2.45
C ILE A 134 -0.78 7.33 3.59
N ASN A 135 0.08 8.35 3.66
CA ASN A 135 1.04 8.46 4.75
C ASN A 135 0.35 8.61 6.12
N ASN A 136 -0.77 9.34 6.20
CA ASN A 136 -1.55 9.43 7.43
C ASN A 136 -2.18 8.08 7.83
N VAL A 137 -2.65 7.28 6.86
CA VAL A 137 -3.13 5.91 7.11
C VAL A 137 -2.01 5.07 7.72
N PHE A 138 -0.80 5.13 7.15
CA PHE A 138 0.35 4.42 7.70
C PHE A 138 0.75 4.91 9.10
N TYR A 139 0.69 6.22 9.37
CA TYR A 139 0.96 6.72 10.71
C TYR A 139 -0.04 6.19 11.73
N ARG A 140 -1.33 6.25 11.41
CA ARG A 140 -2.38 5.72 12.29
C ARG A 140 -2.20 4.21 12.51
N PHE A 141 -1.90 3.47 11.45
CA PHE A 141 -1.61 2.03 11.53
C PHE A 141 -0.41 1.74 12.43
N ILE A 142 0.74 2.40 12.24
CA ILE A 142 1.99 2.06 12.96
C ILE A 142 1.96 2.51 14.43
N PHE A 143 1.29 3.62 14.74
CA PHE A 143 1.40 4.28 16.03
C PHE A 143 0.12 4.26 16.88
N GLU A 144 -1.04 3.98 16.30
CA GLU A 144 -2.32 4.02 17.03
C GLU A 144 -3.03 2.66 17.04
N THR A 145 -3.33 2.11 15.86
CA THR A 145 -4.25 0.96 15.77
C THR A 145 -3.54 -0.38 15.62
N GLU A 146 -2.35 -0.41 15.00
CA GLU A 146 -1.66 -1.63 14.53
C GLU A 146 -2.57 -2.57 13.70
N ARG A 147 -3.66 -2.03 13.15
CA ARG A 147 -4.66 -2.73 12.36
C ARG A 147 -5.15 -1.88 11.19
N HIS A 148 -5.11 -2.48 10.00
CA HIS A 148 -5.74 -1.98 8.78
C HIS A 148 -5.67 -3.06 7.68
N ASN A 149 -6.78 -3.36 7.01
CA ASN A 149 -6.85 -4.48 6.05
C ASN A 149 -6.14 -4.19 4.70
N GLY A 150 -6.11 -2.92 4.28
CA GLY A 150 -5.62 -2.51 2.96
C GLY A 150 -4.16 -2.06 2.87
N ILE A 151 -3.28 -2.40 3.84
CA ILE A 151 -1.89 -1.92 3.82
C ILE A 151 -1.12 -2.45 2.60
N GLY A 152 -1.31 -3.72 2.24
CA GLY A 152 -0.65 -4.32 1.07
C GLY A 152 -1.04 -3.61 -0.23
N GLU A 153 -2.32 -3.38 -0.46
CA GLU A 153 -2.84 -2.74 -1.67
C GLU A 153 -2.37 -1.29 -1.79
N LEU A 154 -2.31 -0.56 -0.66
CA LEU A 154 -1.74 0.79 -0.62
C LEU A 154 -0.24 0.79 -0.96
N LEU A 155 0.51 -0.20 -0.48
CA LEU A 155 1.93 -0.37 -0.81
C LEU A 155 2.14 -0.71 -2.29
N GLU A 156 1.29 -1.53 -2.92
CA GLU A 156 1.38 -1.79 -4.37
C GLU A 156 1.25 -0.51 -5.21
N ILE A 157 0.28 0.36 -4.85
CA ILE A 157 0.12 1.67 -5.48
C ILE A 157 1.39 2.50 -5.28
N LEU A 158 1.91 2.54 -4.06
CA LEU A 158 3.12 3.28 -3.74
C LEU A 158 4.34 2.75 -4.49
N GLY A 159 4.50 1.44 -4.65
CA GLY A 159 5.58 0.84 -5.43
C GLY A 159 5.61 1.38 -6.86
N SER A 160 4.44 1.45 -7.52
CA SER A 160 4.31 2.07 -8.84
C SER A 160 4.64 3.57 -8.83
N ILE A 161 4.20 4.29 -7.80
CA ILE A 161 4.48 5.72 -7.62
C ILE A 161 5.98 5.99 -7.44
N ILE A 162 6.66 5.18 -6.62
CA ILE A 162 8.09 5.29 -6.30
C ILE A 162 8.93 5.06 -7.56
N ASN A 163 8.57 4.05 -8.35
CA ASN A 163 9.25 3.81 -9.63
C ASN A 163 9.11 5.02 -10.59
N GLY A 164 8.02 5.77 -10.50
CA GLY A 164 7.80 7.00 -11.26
C GLY A 164 8.48 8.27 -10.71
N PHE A 165 9.23 8.21 -9.60
CA PHE A 165 9.89 9.39 -9.06
C PHE A 165 10.98 9.94 -9.98
N ALA A 166 11.00 11.27 -10.12
CA ALA A 166 12.04 11.98 -10.83
C ALA A 166 13.33 12.04 -9.99
N LEU A 167 14.47 11.95 -10.68
CA LEU A 167 15.79 12.16 -10.09
C LEU A 167 16.25 13.61 -10.32
N PRO A 168 16.89 14.27 -9.35
CA PRO A 168 17.15 13.78 -7.99
C PRO A 168 15.87 13.67 -7.14
N MET A 169 15.82 12.67 -6.27
CA MET A 169 14.67 12.43 -5.40
C MET A 169 14.45 13.62 -4.45
N LYS A 170 13.18 14.02 -4.31
CA LYS A 170 12.79 15.08 -3.37
C LYS A 170 12.94 14.63 -1.92
N GLU A 171 13.24 15.60 -1.05
CA GLU A 171 13.41 15.36 0.39
C GLU A 171 12.14 14.79 1.05
N GLU A 172 10.95 15.20 0.60
CA GLU A 172 9.68 14.65 1.07
C GLU A 172 9.59 13.12 0.88
N HIS A 173 10.20 12.58 -0.18
CA HIS A 173 10.19 11.13 -0.46
C HIS A 173 11.19 10.38 0.41
N LYS A 174 12.35 10.99 0.72
CA LYS A 174 13.33 10.44 1.66
C LYS A 174 12.80 10.41 3.10
N LEU A 175 12.06 11.45 3.48
CA LEU A 175 11.34 11.48 4.76
C LEU A 175 10.24 10.43 4.80
N PHE A 176 9.53 10.19 3.70
CA PHE A 176 8.53 9.12 3.63
C PHE A 176 9.14 7.74 3.84
N LEU A 177 10.27 7.42 3.19
CA LEU A 177 11.02 6.18 3.42
C LEU A 177 11.37 6.00 4.90
N SER A 178 12.04 7.00 5.49
CA SER A 178 12.57 6.90 6.85
C SER A 178 11.51 6.94 7.96
N ARG A 179 10.40 7.65 7.74
CA ARG A 179 9.37 7.87 8.77
C ARG A 179 8.12 7.01 8.62
N ALA A 180 7.87 6.45 7.44
CA ALA A 180 6.69 5.62 7.19
C ALA A 180 7.06 4.20 6.76
N LEU A 181 7.80 4.03 5.66
CA LEU A 181 8.10 2.68 5.12
C LEU A 181 8.98 1.85 6.05
N ILE A 182 10.10 2.38 6.54
CA ILE A 182 10.95 1.61 7.46
C ILE A 182 10.18 1.24 8.75
N PRO A 183 9.43 2.15 9.40
CA PRO A 183 8.61 1.78 10.56
C PRO A 183 7.46 0.79 10.29
N LEU A 184 7.01 0.58 9.04
CA LEU A 184 6.02 -0.46 8.71
C LEU A 184 6.51 -1.88 8.96
N HIS A 185 7.81 -2.08 9.20
CA HIS A 185 8.36 -3.36 9.64
C HIS A 185 8.12 -3.63 11.13
N LYS A 186 7.66 -2.64 11.90
CA LYS A 186 7.45 -2.77 13.35
C LYS A 186 6.25 -3.66 13.71
N PRO A 187 5.05 -3.52 13.12
CA PRO A 187 3.87 -4.32 13.49
C PRO A 187 4.08 -5.83 13.36
N LYS A 188 3.31 -6.61 14.13
CA LYS A 188 3.38 -8.08 14.11
C LYS A 188 2.83 -8.66 12.80
N SER A 189 1.81 -8.03 12.24
CA SER A 189 1.12 -8.37 10.98
C SER A 189 1.94 -8.12 9.71
N VAL A 190 3.25 -7.84 9.82
CA VAL A 190 4.09 -7.52 8.66
C VAL A 190 4.06 -8.61 7.59
N GLY A 191 3.88 -9.88 7.97
CA GLY A 191 3.81 -11.00 7.03
C GLY A 191 2.75 -10.82 5.94
N ILE A 192 1.64 -10.14 6.24
CA ILE A 192 0.52 -9.93 5.31
C ILE A 192 0.90 -9.01 4.14
N TYR A 193 1.78 -8.03 4.38
CA TYR A 193 2.13 -6.98 3.40
C TYR A 193 3.64 -6.87 3.12
N HIS A 194 4.43 -7.82 3.63
CA HIS A 194 5.90 -7.77 3.59
C HIS A 194 6.42 -7.71 2.15
N GLN A 195 5.87 -8.51 1.24
CA GLN A 195 6.33 -8.56 -0.14
C GLN A 195 6.18 -7.20 -0.84
N GLN A 196 5.04 -6.55 -0.64
CA GLN A 196 4.75 -5.22 -1.20
C GLN A 196 5.64 -4.14 -0.56
N LEU A 197 5.96 -4.30 0.73
CA LEU A 197 6.87 -3.40 1.44
C LEU A 197 8.32 -3.55 0.96
N SER A 198 8.84 -4.78 0.88
CA SER A 198 10.18 -5.08 0.35
C SER A 198 10.35 -4.47 -1.04
N TYR A 199 9.38 -4.69 -1.92
CA TYR A 199 9.37 -4.08 -3.26
C TYR A 199 9.50 -2.55 -3.21
N CYS A 200 8.76 -1.88 -2.32
CA CYS A 200 8.88 -0.43 -2.16
C CYS A 200 10.27 -0.01 -1.66
N ILE A 201 10.84 -0.73 -0.70
CA ILE A 201 12.16 -0.45 -0.12
C ILE A 201 13.26 -0.61 -1.16
N VAL A 202 13.28 -1.73 -1.88
CA VAL A 202 14.24 -2.01 -2.96
C VAL A 202 14.16 -0.92 -4.03
N GLN A 203 12.95 -0.54 -4.46
CA GLN A 203 12.75 0.54 -5.43
C GLN A 203 13.32 1.88 -4.97
N PHE A 204 13.26 2.20 -3.67
CA PHE A 204 13.92 3.41 -3.14
C PHE A 204 15.45 3.35 -3.26
N VAL A 205 16.04 2.19 -2.96
CA VAL A 205 17.49 1.98 -3.03
C VAL A 205 17.99 2.00 -4.48
N GLU A 206 17.26 1.38 -5.40
CA GLU A 206 17.58 1.42 -6.83
C GLU A 206 17.56 2.84 -7.40
N LYS A 207 16.65 3.70 -6.91
CA LYS A 207 16.56 5.11 -7.35
C LYS A 207 17.68 5.99 -6.76
N ASP A 208 18.07 5.77 -5.51
CA ASP A 208 19.15 6.49 -4.85
C ASP A 208 19.91 5.55 -3.89
N TYR A 209 21.00 4.95 -4.39
CA TYR A 209 21.80 3.95 -3.67
C TYR A 209 22.32 4.44 -2.31
N LYS A 210 22.42 5.77 -2.10
CA LYS A 210 22.84 6.37 -0.82
C LYS A 210 21.85 6.10 0.31
N LEU A 211 20.63 5.69 -0.02
CA LEU A 211 19.60 5.34 0.95
C LEU A 211 19.81 3.95 1.56
N ALA A 212 20.66 3.09 0.96
CA ALA A 212 20.92 1.74 1.44
C ALA A 212 21.36 1.69 2.91
N ASP A 213 22.31 2.54 3.33
CA ASP A 213 22.78 2.57 4.73
C ASP A 213 21.63 2.92 5.71
N ALA A 214 20.75 3.86 5.32
CA ALA A 214 19.60 4.24 6.14
C ALA A 214 18.57 3.11 6.25
N VAL A 215 18.30 2.40 5.15
CA VAL A 215 17.41 1.24 5.11
C VAL A 215 17.96 0.11 5.98
N ILE A 216 19.21 -0.31 5.75
CA ILE A 216 19.82 -1.43 6.48
C ILE A 216 19.87 -1.13 7.98
N ARG A 217 20.27 0.08 8.39
CA ARG A 217 20.23 0.46 9.81
C ARG A 217 18.80 0.49 10.37
N GLY A 218 17.83 0.89 9.55
CA GLY A 218 16.41 0.85 9.89
C GLY A 218 15.90 -0.57 10.18
N LEU A 219 16.21 -1.52 9.30
CA LEU A 219 15.88 -2.93 9.47
C LEU A 219 16.56 -3.52 10.71
N LEU A 220 17.86 -3.26 10.88
CA LEU A 220 18.60 -3.70 12.08
C LEU A 220 18.03 -3.12 13.38
N LYS A 221 17.48 -1.91 13.34
CA LYS A 221 16.82 -1.28 14.51
C LYS A 221 15.53 -2.01 14.90
N TYR A 222 14.77 -2.49 13.93
CA TYR A 222 13.51 -3.20 14.16
C TYR A 222 13.64 -4.73 14.09
N TRP A 223 14.88 -5.24 14.18
CA TRP A 223 15.16 -6.66 14.03
C TRP A 223 14.32 -7.51 15.00
N PRO A 224 13.58 -8.52 14.50
CA PRO A 224 12.77 -9.38 15.34
C PRO A 224 13.65 -10.28 16.21
N VAL A 225 13.36 -10.34 17.52
CA VAL A 225 14.12 -11.18 18.47
C VAL A 225 13.33 -12.43 18.89
N ILE A 226 12.00 -12.36 18.82
CA ILE A 226 11.09 -13.39 19.36
C ILE A 226 10.24 -14.09 18.28
N ASN A 227 10.13 -13.52 17.08
CA ASN A 227 9.32 -14.05 15.99
C ASN A 227 10.24 -14.52 14.86
N CYS A 228 10.39 -15.83 14.73
CA CYS A 228 11.27 -16.46 13.75
C CYS A 228 10.80 -16.30 12.31
N GLN A 229 9.49 -16.34 12.05
CA GLN A 229 8.94 -16.12 10.71
C GLN A 229 9.26 -14.71 10.23
N LYS A 230 9.11 -13.72 11.11
CA LYS A 230 9.48 -12.33 10.83
C LYS A 230 11.00 -12.17 10.62
N GLU A 231 11.82 -12.95 11.31
CA GLU A 231 13.27 -12.97 11.10
C GLU A 231 13.65 -13.47 9.70
N VAL A 232 12.98 -14.53 9.23
CA VAL A 232 13.15 -15.03 7.85
C VAL A 232 12.76 -13.97 6.81
N LEU A 233 11.65 -13.27 7.03
CA LEU A 233 11.22 -12.17 6.15
C LEU A 233 12.26 -11.05 6.08
N PHE A 234 12.78 -10.60 7.23
CA PHE A 234 13.83 -9.56 7.29
C PHE A 234 15.13 -10.00 6.62
N LEU A 235 15.51 -11.28 6.74
CA LEU A 235 16.69 -11.81 6.06
C LEU A 235 16.52 -11.79 4.53
N GLY A 236 15.33 -12.18 4.04
CA GLY A 236 15.03 -12.13 2.60
C GLY A 236 15.02 -10.70 2.05
N GLU A 237 14.37 -9.75 2.73
CA GLU A 237 14.41 -8.34 2.32
C GLU A 237 15.85 -7.78 2.35
N LEU A 238 16.62 -8.13 3.38
CA LEU A 238 18.00 -7.67 3.50
C LEU A 238 18.88 -8.19 2.36
N GLU A 239 18.66 -9.42 1.90
CA GLU A 239 19.32 -9.97 0.70
C GLU A 239 19.00 -9.12 -0.54
N GLU A 240 17.72 -8.88 -0.82
CA GLU A 240 17.28 -8.06 -1.97
C GLU A 240 17.87 -6.63 -1.92
N VAL A 241 17.88 -6.01 -0.73
CA VAL A 241 18.47 -4.67 -0.54
C VAL A 241 19.98 -4.68 -0.76
N LEU A 242 20.68 -5.74 -0.34
CA LEU A 242 22.12 -5.87 -0.54
C LEU A 242 22.48 -6.07 -2.00
N GLU A 243 21.66 -6.79 -2.78
CA GLU A 243 21.84 -6.92 -4.23
C GLU A 243 21.78 -5.57 -4.94
N ALA A 244 20.90 -4.66 -4.49
CA ALA A 244 20.79 -3.30 -5.02
C ALA A 244 21.86 -2.32 -4.46
N THR A 245 22.68 -2.74 -3.48
CA THR A 245 23.62 -1.86 -2.77
C THR A 245 24.99 -1.78 -3.45
N GLN A 246 25.55 -0.56 -3.56
CA GLN A 246 26.92 -0.37 -4.05
C GLN A 246 27.97 -0.68 -2.97
N PRO A 247 29.18 -1.16 -3.35
CA PRO A 247 30.23 -1.51 -2.39
C PRO A 247 30.59 -0.38 -1.41
N ALA A 248 30.58 0.88 -1.86
CA ALA A 248 30.90 2.03 -1.03
C ALA A 248 29.91 2.24 0.13
N GLU A 249 28.61 2.04 -0.12
CA GLU A 249 27.59 2.15 0.94
C GLU A 249 27.60 0.91 1.84
N PHE A 250 27.84 -0.27 1.27
CA PHE A 250 27.96 -1.52 2.05
C PHE A 250 29.04 -1.44 3.13
N GLN A 251 30.20 -0.84 2.84
CA GLN A 251 31.28 -0.67 3.82
C GLN A 251 30.83 0.09 5.08
N ARG A 252 29.82 0.95 4.97
CA ARG A 252 29.33 1.78 6.09
C ARG A 252 28.45 0.97 7.06
N CYS A 253 27.75 -0.04 6.55
CA CYS A 253 26.82 -0.87 7.32
C CYS A 253 27.29 -2.31 7.54
N MET A 254 28.39 -2.75 6.93
CA MET A 254 28.83 -4.16 6.98
C MET A 254 29.05 -4.67 8.41
N VAL A 255 29.68 -3.88 9.29
CA VAL A 255 30.02 -4.33 10.65
C VAL A 255 28.78 -4.63 11.49
N PRO A 256 27.82 -3.69 11.65
CA PRO A 256 26.60 -3.99 12.40
C PRO A 256 25.75 -5.07 11.72
N LEU A 257 25.73 -5.13 10.38
CA LEU A 257 25.03 -6.15 9.62
C LEU A 257 25.55 -7.56 9.91
N PHE A 258 26.85 -7.81 9.73
CA PHE A 258 27.44 -9.13 9.99
C PHE A 258 27.39 -9.52 11.45
N LYS A 259 27.43 -8.55 12.38
CA LYS A 259 27.22 -8.83 13.80
C LYS A 259 25.81 -9.38 14.05
N GLN A 260 24.80 -8.86 13.36
CA GLN A 260 23.43 -9.35 13.48
C GLN A 260 23.27 -10.71 12.79
N ILE A 261 23.78 -10.89 11.56
CA ILE A 261 23.77 -12.19 10.87
C ILE A 261 24.47 -13.26 11.72
N GLY A 262 25.62 -12.94 12.32
CA GLY A 262 26.33 -13.85 13.21
C GLY A 262 25.52 -14.26 14.44
N ARG A 263 24.62 -13.42 14.95
CA ARG A 263 23.67 -13.81 16.02
C ARG A 263 22.58 -14.74 15.49
N CYS A 264 22.05 -14.46 14.30
CA CYS A 264 21.02 -15.27 13.66
C CYS A 264 21.53 -16.71 13.41
N LEU A 265 22.75 -16.85 12.88
CA LEU A 265 23.39 -18.14 12.62
C LEU A 265 23.63 -18.98 13.89
N ASN A 266 23.82 -18.32 15.03
CA ASN A 266 24.01 -18.98 16.33
C ASN A 266 22.69 -19.20 17.09
N SER A 267 21.55 -18.78 16.55
CA SER A 267 20.24 -19.05 17.12
C SER A 267 19.90 -20.53 16.94
N ALA A 268 19.42 -21.18 18.01
CA ALA A 268 18.96 -22.56 17.95
C ALA A 268 17.87 -22.77 16.88
N HIS A 269 17.05 -21.75 16.63
CA HIS A 269 16.00 -21.80 15.63
C HIS A 269 16.53 -21.82 14.18
N PHE A 270 17.64 -21.13 13.89
CA PHE A 270 18.22 -21.14 12.55
C PHE A 270 18.81 -22.51 12.21
N GLN A 271 19.34 -23.22 13.20
CA GLN A 271 19.75 -24.62 13.03
C GLN A 271 18.54 -25.48 12.62
N PHE A 272 17.39 -25.37 13.29
CA PHE A 272 16.18 -26.11 12.90
C PHE A 272 15.63 -25.72 11.51
N VAL A 273 15.65 -24.44 11.11
CA VAL A 273 15.20 -24.01 9.77
C VAL A 273 16.11 -24.56 8.67
N THR A 274 17.43 -24.58 8.89
CA THR A 274 18.38 -25.15 7.90
C THR A 274 18.30 -26.68 7.84
N TYR A 275 18.05 -27.35 8.98
CA TYR A 275 17.84 -28.81 9.05
C TYR A 275 16.44 -29.28 8.64
N GLY A 276 15.46 -28.38 8.49
CA GLY A 276 14.11 -28.68 8.01
C GLY A 276 13.93 -28.52 6.50
N ILE A 277 14.97 -28.09 5.78
CA ILE A 277 15.01 -27.91 4.32
C ILE A 277 15.88 -28.99 3.63
N ILE A 278 16.50 -29.91 4.39
CA ILE A 278 17.17 -31.12 3.88
C ILE A 278 16.27 -32.33 4.09
#